data_AF-A0A7C3H6N9-F1
#
_entry.id   AF-A0A7C3H6N9-F1
#
_cell.length_a   1.000
_cell.length_b   1.000
_cell.length_c   1.000
_cell.angle_alpha   90.00
_cell.angle_beta   90.00
_cell.angle_gamma   90.00
#
_symmetry.space_group_name_H-M   'P 1'
#
loop_
_entity.id
_entity.type
_entity.pdbx_description
1 polymer ?
#
loop_
_entity_poly.entity_id
_entity_poly.type
_entity_poly.pdbx_seq_one_letter_code
_entity_poly.pdbx_strand_id
1 'polypeptide(L)'
;PALTDSGRILSYYNVSLGYNLLPGEAFIGRNWAFRTALYVIAGAGSTTFAGDDRFTINFGAGYRFLATDWLALHVDVRDHIFDIDVLGYSKTAHNLETTAGLSVFF
;
A
#
# COMPACT_ATOMS: atom_id res chain seq x y z
N PRO A 1 -10.95 19.86 -22.63
CA PRO A 1 -9.67 19.44 -23.25
C PRO A 1 -9.30 18.02 -22.80
N ALA A 2 -9.16 17.08 -23.73
CA ALA A 2 -8.77 15.71 -23.42
C ALA A 2 -7.27 15.67 -23.10
N LEU A 3 -6.89 15.00 -22.01
CA LEU A 3 -5.48 14.77 -21.65
C LEU A 3 -4.73 14.12 -22.82
N THR A 4 -3.53 14.61 -23.12
CA THR A 4 -2.57 13.97 -24.02
C THR A 4 -2.29 12.54 -23.54
N ASP A 5 -1.89 11.63 -24.43
CA ASP A 5 -1.71 10.22 -24.09
C ASP A 5 -0.74 10.00 -22.91
N SER A 6 0.29 10.84 -22.79
CA SER A 6 1.24 10.86 -21.67
C SER A 6 0.60 11.28 -20.34
N GLY A 7 -0.42 12.15 -20.37
CA GLY A 7 -1.12 12.64 -19.18
C GLY A 7 -2.10 11.63 -18.57
N ARG A 8 -2.29 10.47 -19.21
CA ARG A 8 -3.16 9.39 -18.70
C ARG A 8 -2.41 8.34 -17.88
N ILE A 9 -1.08 8.34 -17.94
CA ILE A 9 -0.26 7.41 -17.19
C ILE A 9 -0.10 7.95 -15.77
N LEU A 10 -0.42 7.13 -14.78
CA LEU A 10 -0.18 7.41 -13.37
C LEU A 10 1.12 6.70 -12.97
N SER A 11 2.09 7.47 -12.50
CA SER A 11 3.33 6.95 -11.91
C SER A 11 3.54 7.55 -10.53
N TYR A 12 4.07 6.78 -9.61
CA TYR A 12 4.34 7.26 -8.26
C TYR A 12 5.59 6.62 -7.69
N TYR A 13 6.18 7.30 -6.73
CA TYR A 13 7.19 6.74 -5.83
C TYR A 13 6.83 7.13 -4.41
N ASN A 14 7.07 6.24 -3.45
CA ASN A 14 6.83 6.54 -2.05
C ASN A 14 7.88 5.89 -1.16
N VAL A 15 8.07 6.50 0.01
CA VAL A 15 8.84 5.94 1.12
C VAL A 15 7.86 5.76 2.27
N SER A 16 7.83 4.56 2.81
CA SER A 16 6.85 4.17 3.82
C SER A 16 7.51 3.47 5.00
N LEU A 17 7.00 3.72 6.19
CA LEU A 17 7.38 3.05 7.43
C LEU A 17 6.23 2.14 7.85
N GLY A 18 6.59 0.96 8.35
CA GLY A 18 5.65 -0.02 8.87
C GLY A 18 5.86 -0.29 10.36
N TYR A 19 4.78 -0.49 11.11
CA TYR A 19 4.83 -0.91 12.51
C TYR A 19 3.89 -2.09 12.78
N ASN A 20 4.43 -3.15 13.39
CA ASN A 20 3.66 -4.32 13.79
C ASN A 20 2.83 -3.97 15.04
N LEU A 21 1.52 -3.92 14.88
CA LEU A 21 0.61 -3.58 15.99
C LEU A 21 0.24 -4.81 16.81
N LEU A 22 -0.15 -5.89 16.14
CA LEU A 22 -0.70 -7.07 16.80
C LEU A 22 0.05 -8.32 16.31
N PRO A 23 0.94 -8.90 17.14
CA PRO A 23 1.38 -10.26 16.93
C PRO A 23 0.19 -11.21 17.19
N GLY A 24 0.02 -12.19 16.32
CA GLY A 24 -1.11 -13.12 16.41
C GLY A 24 -0.75 -14.53 15.98
N GLU A 25 -1.72 -15.41 16.14
CA GLU A 25 -1.67 -16.77 15.64
C GLU A 25 -2.96 -17.07 14.87
N ALA A 26 -2.82 -17.60 13.66
CA ALA A 26 -3.93 -18.11 12.88
C ALA A 26 -3.97 -19.63 12.99
N PHE A 27 -5.13 -20.16 13.37
CA PHE A 27 -5.34 -21.61 13.49
C PHE A 27 -6.12 -22.11 12.28
N ILE A 28 -5.50 -22.98 11.49
CA ILE A 28 -6.14 -23.62 10.34
C ILE A 28 -6.44 -25.07 10.74
N GLY A 29 -7.70 -25.33 11.10
CA GLY A 29 -8.10 -26.63 11.66
C GLY A 29 -7.61 -26.84 13.09
N ARG A 30 -7.57 -28.11 13.55
CA ARG A 30 -7.21 -28.46 14.95
C ARG A 30 -5.70 -28.58 15.19
N ASN A 31 -4.90 -28.68 14.13
CA ASN A 31 -3.51 -29.13 14.23
C ASN A 31 -2.47 -28.13 13.70
N TRP A 32 -2.90 -27.02 13.10
CA TRP A 32 -1.97 -26.09 12.43
C TRP A 32 -2.14 -24.69 13.02
N ALA A 33 -1.10 -24.22 13.68
CA ALA A 33 -0.99 -22.86 14.22
C ALA A 33 0.12 -22.13 13.47
N PHE A 34 -0.22 -20.98 12.88
CA PHE A 34 0.70 -20.17 12.09
C PHE A 34 0.89 -18.81 12.74
N ARG A 35 2.13 -18.34 12.77
CA ARG A 35 2.42 -16.98 13.25
C ARG A 35 1.90 -15.96 12.26
N THR A 36 1.21 -14.96 12.77
CA THR A 36 0.71 -13.84 11.96
C THR A 36 1.03 -12.51 12.61
N ALA A 37 1.01 -11.45 11.82
CA ALA A 37 1.20 -10.10 12.31
C ALA A 37 0.30 -9.13 11.53
N LEU A 38 -0.48 -8.33 12.25
CA LEU A 38 -1.15 -7.16 11.70
C LEU A 38 -0.23 -5.95 11.88
N TYR A 39 0.00 -5.22 10.79
CA TYR A 39 0.85 -4.05 10.78
C TYR A 39 0.16 -2.87 10.10
N VAL A 40 0.52 -1.67 10.49
CA VAL A 40 0.13 -0.43 9.80
C VAL A 40 1.31 0.10 9.00
N ILE A 41 0.98 0.84 7.94
CA ILE A 41 1.94 1.47 7.04
C ILE A 41 1.54 2.94 6.91
N ALA A 42 2.52 3.83 7.04
CA ALA A 42 2.34 5.23 6.72
C ALA A 42 3.56 5.74 5.96
N GLY A 43 3.33 6.59 4.97
CA GLY A 43 4.38 7.05 4.08
C GLY A 43 4.04 8.33 3.36
N ALA A 44 5.04 8.84 2.66
CA ALA A 44 4.89 10.00 1.81
C ALA A 44 5.70 9.80 0.52
N GLY A 45 5.30 10.50 -0.53
CA GLY A 45 5.88 10.35 -1.86
C GLY A 45 5.37 11.41 -2.83
N SER A 46 5.57 11.13 -4.12
CA SER A 46 5.02 11.95 -5.19
C SER A 46 4.29 11.07 -6.19
N THR A 47 3.15 11.56 -6.68
CA THR A 47 2.37 10.97 -7.76
C THR A 47 2.35 11.93 -8.93
N THR A 48 2.80 11.46 -10.09
CA THR A 48 2.72 12.17 -11.36
C THR A 48 1.46 11.75 -12.08
N PHE A 49 0.58 12.70 -12.38
CA PHE A 49 -0.64 12.47 -13.15
C PHE A 49 -1.02 13.72 -13.95
N ALA A 50 -1.59 13.56 -15.15
CA ALA A 50 -2.00 14.69 -15.99
C ALA A 50 -0.88 15.73 -16.30
N GLY A 51 0.39 15.35 -16.17
CA GLY A 51 1.54 16.24 -16.42
C GLY A 51 2.05 17.00 -15.19
N ASP A 52 1.42 16.85 -14.02
CA ASP A 52 1.88 17.48 -12.78
C ASP A 52 2.27 16.46 -11.71
N ASP A 53 3.28 16.83 -10.93
CA ASP A 53 3.74 16.11 -9.75
C ASP A 53 3.01 16.59 -8.50
N ARG A 54 2.53 15.64 -7.70
CA ARG A 54 1.70 15.90 -6.52
C ARG A 54 2.25 15.19 -5.31
N PHE A 55 2.49 15.96 -4.26
CA PHE A 55 2.80 15.40 -2.95
C PHE A 55 1.67 14.45 -2.53
N THR A 56 2.05 13.24 -2.16
CA THR A 56 1.11 12.15 -1.86
C THR A 56 1.45 11.58 -0.49
N ILE A 57 0.45 11.50 0.38
CA ILE A 57 0.55 10.75 1.63
C ILE A 57 -0.07 9.39 1.38
N ASN A 58 0.53 8.33 1.92
CA ASN A 58 -0.11 7.02 1.95
C ASN A 58 -0.31 6.54 3.38
N PHE A 59 -1.43 5.85 3.59
CA PHE A 59 -1.72 5.17 4.84
C PHE A 59 -2.38 3.84 4.54
N GLY A 60 -2.05 2.81 5.32
CA GLY A 60 -2.55 1.47 5.07
C GLY A 60 -2.35 0.52 6.22
N ALA A 61 -2.84 -0.69 6.01
CA ALA A 61 -2.63 -1.80 6.90
C ALA A 61 -2.34 -3.06 6.09
N GLY A 62 -1.54 -3.95 6.66
CA GLY A 62 -1.23 -5.23 6.07
C GLY A 62 -1.27 -6.35 7.08
N TYR A 63 -1.42 -7.55 6.54
CA TYR A 63 -1.44 -8.79 7.27
C TYR A 63 -0.35 -9.69 6.75
N ARG A 64 0.52 -10.13 7.66
CA ARG A 64 1.60 -11.09 7.38
C ARG A 64 1.23 -12.44 7.96
N PHE A 65 1.40 -13.47 7.16
CA PHE A 65 1.20 -14.87 7.53
C PHE A 65 2.50 -15.63 7.29
N LEU A 66 3.10 -16.18 8.34
CA LEU A 66 4.29 -17.03 8.22
C LEU A 66 3.83 -18.45 7.93
N ALA A 67 4.04 -18.90 6.69
CA ALA A 67 3.73 -20.27 6.28
C ALA A 67 4.74 -21.27 6.87
N THR A 68 6.00 -20.84 7.01
CA THR A 68 7.08 -21.55 7.70
C THR A 68 7.97 -20.55 8.43
N ASP A 69 8.97 -21.02 9.18
CA ASP A 69 9.93 -20.14 9.86
C ASP A 69 10.79 -19.29 8.88
N TRP A 70 10.82 -19.65 7.59
CA TRP A 70 11.61 -18.98 6.56
C TRP A 70 10.77 -18.36 5.44
N LEU A 71 9.46 -18.66 5.34
CA LEU A 71 8.59 -18.17 4.28
C LEU A 71 7.36 -17.46 4.86
N ALA A 72 7.13 -16.22 4.41
CA ALA A 72 5.92 -15.47 4.72
C ALA A 72 5.18 -15.02 3.47
N LEU A 73 3.86 -15.04 3.59
CA LEU A 73 2.91 -14.37 2.71
C LEU A 73 2.52 -13.03 3.36
N HIS A 74 2.38 -11.97 2.58
CA HIS A 74 1.78 -10.74 3.09
C HIS A 74 0.83 -10.13 2.07
N VAL A 75 -0.22 -9.53 2.59
CA VAL A 75 -1.17 -8.73 1.82
C VAL A 75 -1.34 -7.40 2.53
N ASP A 76 -1.24 -6.30 1.80
CA ASP A 76 -1.47 -4.96 2.33
C ASP A 76 -2.39 -4.14 1.42
N VAL A 77 -3.13 -3.25 2.06
CA VAL A 77 -3.98 -2.26 1.40
C VAL A 77 -3.49 -0.88 1.82
N ARG A 78 -3.25 -0.02 0.85
CA ARG A 78 -2.75 1.35 1.03
C ARG A 78 -3.63 2.32 0.27
N ASP A 79 -4.05 3.40 0.92
CA ASP A 79 -4.72 4.52 0.26
C ASP A 79 -3.68 5.62 0.00
N HIS A 80 -3.55 6.02 -1.27
CA HIS A 80 -2.72 7.14 -1.69
C HIS A 80 -3.60 8.38 -1.83
N ILE A 81 -3.34 9.38 -0.99
CA ILE A 81 -4.14 10.59 -0.88
C ILE A 81 -3.31 11.76 -1.41
N PHE A 82 -3.82 12.44 -2.42
CA PHE A 82 -3.19 13.60 -3.05
C PHE A 82 -4.24 14.54 -3.67
N ASP A 83 -3.94 15.83 -3.72
CA ASP A 83 -4.84 16.83 -4.28
C ASP A 83 -4.59 17.02 -5.79
N ILE A 84 -5.64 16.87 -6.59
CA ILE A 84 -5.63 17.16 -8.02
C ILE A 84 -6.39 18.44 -8.33
N ASP A 85 -5.79 19.29 -9.17
CA ASP A 85 -6.48 20.45 -9.73
C ASP A 85 -7.08 20.05 -11.08
N VAL A 86 -8.41 19.98 -11.14
CA VAL A 86 -9.13 19.67 -12.37
C VAL A 86 -9.99 20.88 -12.72
N LEU A 87 -9.63 21.56 -13.83
CA LEU A 87 -10.41 22.67 -14.39
C LEU A 87 -10.67 23.84 -13.40
N GLY A 88 -9.73 24.11 -12.50
CA GLY A 88 -9.80 25.24 -11.54
C GLY A 88 -10.41 24.92 -10.18
N TYR A 89 -10.75 23.65 -9.91
CA TYR A 89 -11.17 23.19 -8.59
C TYR A 89 -10.16 22.19 -8.03
N SER A 90 -9.74 22.39 -6.78
CA SER A 90 -8.96 21.41 -6.05
C SER A 90 -9.87 20.27 -5.57
N LYS A 91 -9.44 19.04 -5.81
CA LYS A 91 -10.15 17.84 -5.37
C LYS A 91 -9.14 16.86 -4.76
N THR A 92 -9.40 16.42 -3.54
CA THR A 92 -8.65 15.31 -2.93
C THR A 92 -9.00 14.00 -3.63
N ALA A 93 -7.99 13.36 -4.20
CA ALA A 93 -8.09 12.04 -4.83
C ALA A 93 -7.66 10.96 -3.83
N HIS A 94 -8.37 9.84 -3.88
CA HIS A 94 -8.05 8.61 -3.15
C HIS A 94 -7.74 7.52 -4.17
N ASN A 95 -6.57 6.90 -4.06
CA ASN A 95 -6.14 5.83 -4.95
C ASN A 95 -5.75 4.60 -4.13
N LEU A 96 -6.71 3.68 -4.00
CA LEU A 96 -6.55 2.44 -3.26
C LEU A 96 -5.67 1.45 -4.01
N GLU A 97 -4.64 0.97 -3.33
CA GLU A 97 -3.72 -0.04 -3.81
C GLU A 97 -3.82 -1.27 -2.92
N THR A 98 -3.82 -2.45 -3.53
CA THR A 98 -3.68 -3.73 -2.82
C THR A 98 -2.45 -4.44 -3.34
N THR A 99 -1.56 -4.81 -2.43
CA THR A 99 -0.32 -5.53 -2.72
C THR A 99 -0.38 -6.92 -2.08
N ALA A 100 0.07 -7.94 -2.80
CA ALA A 100 0.30 -9.27 -2.28
C ALA A 100 1.74 -9.68 -2.61
N GLY A 101 2.44 -10.27 -1.64
CA GLY A 101 3.86 -10.60 -1.79
C GLY A 101 4.30 -11.80 -0.96
N LEU A 102 5.51 -12.25 -1.29
CA LEU A 102 6.22 -13.34 -0.63
C LEU A 102 7.51 -12.79 -0.03
N SER A 103 7.83 -13.20 1.20
CA SER A 103 9.09 -12.88 1.87
C SER A 103 9.81 -14.16 2.25
N VAL A 104 11.12 -14.21 1.98
CA VAL A 104 12.00 -15.32 2.34
C VAL A 104 13.04 -14.80 3.34
N PHE A 105 13.17 -15.49 4.47
CA PHE A 105 14.15 -15.22 5.52
C PHE A 105 15.24 -16.29 5.48
N PHE A 106 16.50 -15.89 5.70
CA PHE A 106 17.69 -16.76 5.68
C PHE A 106 18.59 -16.50 6.89
#